data_AF-W2IM02-F1
#
_entry.id   AF-W2IM02-F1
#
_cell.length_a   1.000
_cell.length_b   1.000
_cell.length_c   1.000
_cell.angle_alpha   90.00
_cell.angle_beta   90.00
_cell.angle_gamma   90.00
#
_symmetry.space_group_name_H-M   'P 1'
#
loop_
_entity.id
_entity.type
_entity.pdbx_description
1 polymer ?
#
loop_
_entity_poly.entity_id
_entity_poly.type
_entity_poly.pdbx_seq_one_letter_code
_entity_poly.pdbx_strand_id
1 'polypeptide(L)'
;MDVHSEASTFREALTFSSFLRQDASISDSRKFDSVNECIELLGLEDIADQIIRGSSVEQMKRLTIGVELAAQPSVIFLDEPTSGLDARSAKLIMDGVRKVADSGRTIICTIHQPSSEVFYLFDSLLLLKRGGETVFFGDLGKNCRNLIDYFENIPGVVPLPKGYNPATWMLECIGAGVGNTAGNQTDFVEYFKNSPYNEQLVANMAKEGITIPSPDLPEMVFGKKRAADSMTQMKFVVRRYIQMYWRTSAYNLTRMFLAVILAVLFGLIFVSADYASYSGLNSGVGMVFIAALFNSIMAFQSVLPLSCSERASFYRERASQTYNAFWY
;
A
#
# COMPACT_ATOMS: atom_id res chain seq x y z
N MET A 1 0.63 3.78 4.68
CA MET A 1 -0.54 3.45 5.53
C MET A 1 -1.15 2.17 4.97
N ASP A 2 -1.02 1.05 5.67
CA ASP A 2 -1.48 -0.26 5.20
C ASP A 2 -3.00 -0.42 5.41
N VAL A 3 -3.79 0.36 4.67
CA VAL A 3 -5.25 0.43 4.84
C VAL A 3 -5.96 -0.23 3.67
N HIS A 4 -6.70 -1.29 3.94
CA HIS A 4 -7.48 -2.03 2.96
C HIS A 4 -8.92 -2.19 3.45
N SER A 5 -9.85 -2.54 2.56
CA SER A 5 -11.23 -2.84 2.97
C SER A 5 -11.25 -4.08 3.87
N GLU A 6 -11.70 -3.92 5.11
CA GLU A 6 -11.62 -4.96 6.14
C GLU A 6 -12.49 -6.18 5.82
N ALA A 7 -13.57 -6.00 5.06
CA ALA A 7 -14.51 -7.07 4.73
C ALA A 7 -14.07 -7.92 3.52
N SER A 8 -13.02 -7.49 2.81
CA SER A 8 -12.46 -8.25 1.69
C SER A 8 -11.51 -9.33 2.21
N THR A 9 -11.34 -10.40 1.43
CA THR A 9 -10.25 -11.36 1.63
C THR A 9 -8.96 -10.86 0.99
N PHE A 10 -7.82 -11.45 1.35
CA PHE A 10 -6.53 -11.13 0.72
C PHE A 10 -6.60 -11.33 -0.80
N ARG A 11 -7.11 -12.47 -1.26
CA ARG A 11 -7.28 -12.80 -2.68
C ARG A 11 -8.22 -11.81 -3.37
N GLU A 12 -9.33 -11.42 -2.74
CA GLU A 12 -10.25 -10.44 -3.33
C GLU A 12 -9.62 -9.05 -3.45
N ALA A 13 -8.82 -8.61 -2.47
CA ALA A 13 -8.10 -7.34 -2.55
C ALA A 13 -7.06 -7.34 -3.68
N LEU A 14 -6.30 -8.43 -3.83
CA LEU A 14 -5.35 -8.59 -4.94
C LEU A 14 -6.08 -8.64 -6.30
N THR A 15 -7.18 -9.38 -6.37
CA THR A 15 -8.02 -9.47 -7.58
C THR A 15 -8.61 -8.11 -7.96
N PHE A 16 -9.10 -7.37 -6.97
CA PHE A 16 -9.63 -6.03 -7.17
C PHE A 16 -8.56 -5.10 -7.77
N SER A 17 -7.32 -5.16 -7.26
CA SER A 17 -6.20 -4.41 -7.82
C SER A 17 -5.88 -4.83 -9.26
N SER A 18 -5.68 -6.13 -9.50
CA SER A 18 -5.34 -6.66 -10.82
C SER A 18 -6.37 -6.28 -11.89
N PHE A 19 -7.67 -6.42 -11.58
CA PHE A 19 -8.73 -6.11 -12.54
C PHE A 19 -8.91 -4.63 -12.85
N LEU A 20 -8.58 -3.76 -11.90
CA LEU A 20 -8.79 -2.32 -12.05
C LEU A 20 -7.54 -1.56 -12.50
N ARG A 21 -6.35 -2.13 -12.28
CA ARG A 21 -5.07 -1.48 -12.54
C ARG A 21 -4.27 -2.10 -13.69
N GLN A 22 -4.63 -3.30 -14.16
CA GLN A 22 -4.14 -3.81 -15.43
C GLN A 22 -5.05 -3.37 -16.58
N ASP A 23 -4.48 -3.18 -17.77
CA ASP A 23 -5.21 -2.70 -18.96
C ASP A 23 -6.39 -3.62 -19.32
N ALA A 24 -7.43 -3.04 -19.91
CA ALA A 24 -8.63 -3.76 -20.35
C ALA A 24 -8.34 -4.82 -21.44
N SER A 25 -7.25 -4.67 -22.21
CA SER A 25 -6.82 -5.65 -23.22
C SER A 25 -6.27 -6.96 -22.64
N ILE A 26 -5.86 -6.96 -21.37
CA ILE A 26 -5.35 -8.17 -20.71
C ILE A 26 -6.54 -9.08 -20.36
N SER A 27 -6.42 -10.36 -20.73
CA SER A 27 -7.46 -11.36 -20.47
C SER A 27 -7.67 -11.60 -18.98
N ASP A 28 -8.92 -11.88 -18.59
CA ASP A 28 -9.30 -12.18 -17.20
C ASP A 28 -8.44 -13.32 -16.60
N SER A 29 -8.11 -14.35 -17.40
CA SER A 29 -7.22 -15.44 -16.96
C SER A 29 -5.85 -14.93 -16.52
N ARG A 30 -5.20 -14.07 -17.32
CA ARG A 30 -3.88 -13.52 -16.99
C ARG A 30 -3.91 -12.61 -15.75
N LYS A 31 -5.03 -11.92 -15.54
CA LYS A 31 -5.27 -11.12 -14.34
C LYS A 31 -5.33 -12.02 -13.11
N PHE A 32 -6.04 -13.15 -13.18
CA PHE A 32 -6.02 -14.15 -12.10
C PHE A 32 -4.65 -14.80 -11.92
N ASP A 33 -3.91 -15.09 -12.99
CA ASP A 33 -2.55 -15.63 -12.91
C ASP A 33 -1.62 -14.66 -12.17
N SER A 34 -1.74 -13.35 -12.44
CA SER A 34 -1.01 -12.30 -11.71
C SER A 34 -1.33 -12.31 -10.22
N VAL A 35 -2.59 -12.56 -9.84
CA VAL A 35 -2.99 -12.66 -8.42
C VAL A 35 -2.34 -13.87 -7.77
N ASN A 36 -2.32 -15.02 -8.44
CA ASN A 36 -1.69 -16.23 -7.92
C ASN A 36 -0.17 -16.05 -7.78
N GLU A 37 0.49 -15.44 -8.77
CA GLU A 37 1.91 -15.06 -8.70
C GLU A 37 2.19 -14.18 -7.47
N CYS A 38 1.35 -13.17 -7.21
CA CYS A 38 1.50 -12.31 -6.03
C CYS A 38 1.35 -13.08 -4.71
N ILE A 39 0.43 -14.03 -4.66
CA ILE A 39 0.19 -14.86 -3.47
C ILE A 39 1.43 -15.71 -3.18
N GLU A 40 2.01 -16.34 -4.20
CA GLU A 40 3.20 -17.19 -4.08
C GLU A 40 4.46 -16.39 -3.73
N LEU A 41 4.71 -15.28 -4.43
CA LEU A 41 5.91 -14.46 -4.21
C LEU A 41 5.97 -13.88 -2.79
N LEU A 42 4.82 -13.58 -2.19
CA LEU A 42 4.70 -12.95 -0.88
C LEU A 42 4.33 -13.93 0.25
N GLY A 43 4.24 -15.22 -0.02
CA GLY A 43 3.92 -16.23 0.99
C GLY A 43 2.56 -16.02 1.64
N LEU A 44 1.52 -15.73 0.83
CA LEU A 44 0.15 -15.43 1.28
C LEU A 44 -0.80 -16.63 1.15
N GLU A 45 -0.33 -17.80 0.75
CA GLU A 45 -1.13 -18.99 0.41
C GLU A 45 -2.08 -19.38 1.55
N ASP A 46 -1.57 -19.45 2.77
CA ASP A 46 -2.32 -19.89 3.96
C ASP A 46 -3.43 -18.89 4.38
N ILE A 47 -3.31 -17.63 3.93
CA ILE A 47 -4.20 -16.54 4.32
C ILE A 47 -4.97 -15.94 3.15
N ALA A 48 -4.77 -16.45 1.94
CA ALA A 48 -5.33 -15.88 0.71
C ALA A 48 -6.86 -15.71 0.78
N ASP A 49 -7.55 -16.71 1.34
CA ASP A 49 -9.02 -16.72 1.41
C ASP A 49 -9.55 -16.29 2.79
N GLN A 50 -8.67 -15.76 3.66
CA GLN A 50 -9.06 -15.18 4.96
C GLN A 50 -9.49 -13.72 4.82
N ILE A 51 -10.44 -13.30 5.67
CA ILE A 51 -10.90 -11.90 5.73
C ILE A 51 -9.80 -11.03 6.34
N ILE A 52 -9.56 -9.86 5.77
CA ILE A 52 -8.47 -8.95 6.17
C ILE A 52 -8.65 -8.43 7.61
N ARG A 53 -9.88 -8.22 8.06
CA ARG A 53 -10.18 -7.77 9.42
C ARG A 53 -9.47 -8.60 10.49
N GLY A 54 -8.64 -7.94 11.31
CA GLY A 54 -7.89 -8.59 12.40
C GLY A 54 -6.54 -9.19 11.98
N SER A 55 -6.07 -8.92 10.76
CA SER A 55 -4.75 -9.37 10.28
C SER A 55 -3.61 -8.68 11.03
N SER A 56 -2.46 -9.35 11.09
CA SER A 56 -1.24 -8.79 11.69
C SER A 56 -0.65 -7.66 10.83
N VAL A 57 0.16 -6.80 11.43
CA VAL A 57 0.87 -5.70 10.73
C VAL A 57 1.71 -6.23 9.57
N GLU A 58 2.37 -7.36 9.78
CA GLU A 58 3.18 -8.04 8.76
C GLU A 58 2.32 -8.52 7.58
N GLN A 59 1.19 -9.18 7.86
CA GLN A 59 0.26 -9.63 6.82
C GLN A 59 -0.30 -8.44 6.02
N MET A 60 -0.62 -7.35 6.71
CA MET A 60 -1.11 -6.12 6.08
C MET A 60 -0.07 -5.49 5.15
N LYS A 61 1.21 -5.48 5.54
CA LYS A 61 2.31 -5.01 4.69
C LYS A 61 2.51 -5.89 3.46
N ARG A 62 2.50 -7.22 3.65
CA ARG A 62 2.56 -8.16 2.52
C ARG A 62 1.39 -7.93 1.55
N LEU A 63 0.18 -7.72 2.07
CA LEU A 63 -0.98 -7.37 1.24
C LEU A 63 -0.82 -6.04 0.52
N THR A 64 -0.29 -4.99 1.18
CA THR A 64 -0.04 -3.70 0.52
C THR A 64 0.93 -3.84 -0.64
N ILE A 65 2.05 -4.55 -0.45
CA ILE A 65 3.02 -4.83 -1.52
C ILE A 65 2.36 -5.67 -2.62
N GLY A 66 1.57 -6.68 -2.26
CA GLY A 66 0.87 -7.55 -3.20
C GLY A 66 -0.17 -6.80 -4.03
N VAL A 67 -0.89 -5.85 -3.45
CA VAL A 67 -1.86 -5.01 -4.18
C VAL A 67 -1.15 -4.17 -5.24
N GLU A 68 0.02 -3.62 -4.94
CA GLU A 68 0.83 -2.89 -5.93
C GLU A 68 1.40 -3.84 -7.00
N LEU A 69 1.88 -5.01 -6.61
CA LEU A 69 2.42 -6.02 -7.52
C LEU A 69 1.37 -6.63 -8.46
N ALA A 70 0.14 -6.81 -7.97
CA ALA A 70 -0.97 -7.36 -8.75
C ALA A 70 -1.35 -6.48 -9.94
N ALA A 71 -0.96 -5.20 -9.94
CA ALA A 71 -1.09 -4.31 -11.08
C ALA A 71 -0.05 -4.56 -12.19
N GLN A 72 0.88 -5.49 -11.99
CA GLN A 72 1.98 -5.82 -12.91
C GLN A 72 2.82 -4.58 -13.32
N PRO A 73 3.32 -3.77 -12.36
CA PRO A 73 4.17 -2.62 -12.69
C PRO A 73 5.58 -3.05 -13.09
N SER A 74 6.21 -2.28 -13.98
CA SER A 74 7.64 -2.45 -14.31
C SER A 74 8.58 -1.85 -13.25
N VAL A 75 8.10 -0.82 -12.52
CA VAL A 75 8.85 -0.13 -11.47
C VAL A 75 7.98 0.01 -10.22
N ILE A 76 8.51 -0.37 -9.06
CA ILE A 76 7.83 -0.33 -7.77
C ILE A 76 8.59 0.60 -6.83
N PHE A 77 7.88 1.53 -6.20
CA PHE A 77 8.42 2.39 -5.14
C PHE A 77 7.85 1.95 -3.79
N LEU A 78 8.74 1.65 -2.83
CA LEU A 78 8.37 1.23 -1.48
C LEU A 78 8.93 2.22 -0.46
N ASP A 79 8.05 2.89 0.28
CA ASP A 79 8.46 3.82 1.32
C ASP A 79 8.52 3.09 2.68
N GLU A 80 9.73 2.95 3.24
CA GLU A 80 10.03 2.27 4.50
C GLU A 80 9.28 0.94 4.72
N PRO A 81 9.43 -0.06 3.83
CA PRO A 81 8.65 -1.30 3.88
C PRO A 81 8.86 -2.09 5.19
N THR A 82 10.00 -1.92 5.86
CA THR A 82 10.36 -2.60 7.11
C THR A 82 9.93 -1.86 8.39
N SER A 83 9.36 -0.65 8.29
CA SER A 83 9.00 0.16 9.46
C SER A 83 7.90 -0.49 10.29
N GLY A 84 8.04 -0.53 11.62
CA GLY A 84 7.07 -1.15 12.53
C GLY A 84 7.08 -2.68 12.56
N LEU A 85 8.13 -3.32 12.02
CA LEU A 85 8.34 -4.76 12.09
C LEU A 85 9.56 -5.12 12.93
N ASP A 86 9.53 -6.30 13.53
CA ASP A 86 10.72 -6.93 14.08
C ASP A 86 11.65 -7.43 12.96
N ALA A 87 12.91 -7.74 13.31
CA ALA A 87 13.94 -8.09 12.34
C ALA A 87 13.58 -9.32 11.48
N ARG A 88 12.88 -10.32 12.06
CA ARG A 88 12.49 -11.53 11.33
C ARG A 88 11.40 -11.22 10.31
N SER A 89 10.35 -10.52 10.71
CA SER A 89 9.27 -10.12 9.82
C SER A 89 9.75 -9.19 8.70
N ALA A 90 10.64 -8.24 9.03
CA ALA A 90 11.27 -7.38 8.04
C ALA A 90 12.06 -8.18 7.00
N LYS A 91 12.85 -9.17 7.45
CA LYS A 91 13.61 -10.05 6.55
C LYS A 91 12.70 -10.85 5.63
N LEU A 92 11.61 -11.44 6.14
CA LEU A 92 10.65 -12.18 5.33
C LEU A 92 10.03 -11.32 4.22
N ILE A 93 9.62 -10.09 4.56
CA ILE A 93 9.08 -9.16 3.57
C ILE A 93 10.14 -8.83 2.51
N MET A 94 11.36 -8.53 2.93
CA MET A 94 12.43 -8.17 2.01
C MET A 94 12.88 -9.34 1.12
N ASP A 95 12.78 -10.58 1.61
CA ASP A 95 13.00 -11.77 0.77
C ASP A 95 11.92 -11.91 -0.30
N GLY A 96 10.65 -11.64 0.02
CA GLY A 96 9.57 -11.56 -0.96
C GLY A 96 9.81 -10.46 -2.00
N VAL A 97 10.18 -9.25 -1.55
CA VAL A 97 10.55 -8.13 -2.42
C VAL A 97 11.75 -8.50 -3.31
N ARG A 98 12.75 -9.22 -2.80
CA ARG A 98 13.88 -9.69 -3.60
C ARG A 98 13.45 -10.63 -4.71
N LYS A 99 12.57 -11.61 -4.43
CA LYS A 99 12.01 -12.49 -5.47
C LYS A 99 11.27 -11.71 -6.55
N VAL A 100 10.55 -10.66 -6.18
CA VAL A 100 9.90 -9.75 -7.13
C VAL A 100 10.93 -9.02 -7.99
N ALA A 101 12.04 -8.53 -7.41
CA ALA A 101 13.11 -7.92 -8.19
C ALA A 101 13.76 -8.93 -9.18
N ASP A 102 14.02 -10.15 -8.71
CA ASP A 102 14.62 -11.23 -9.51
C ASP A 102 13.75 -11.67 -10.70
N SER A 103 12.44 -11.38 -10.67
CA SER A 103 11.54 -11.59 -11.81
C SER A 103 11.71 -10.57 -12.94
N GLY A 104 12.62 -9.59 -12.80
CA GLY A 104 12.92 -8.56 -13.80
C GLY A 104 12.20 -7.23 -13.58
N ARG A 105 11.66 -6.99 -12.38
CA ARG A 105 10.99 -5.72 -12.00
C ARG A 105 11.96 -4.81 -11.25
N THR A 106 11.93 -3.51 -11.53
CA THR A 106 12.76 -2.54 -10.81
C THR A 106 12.11 -2.16 -9.50
N ILE A 107 12.82 -2.27 -8.38
CA ILE A 107 12.30 -1.88 -7.06
C ILE A 107 13.20 -0.79 -6.48
N ILE A 108 12.58 0.29 -6.05
CA ILE A 108 13.23 1.40 -5.36
C ILE A 108 12.59 1.51 -4.00
N CYS A 109 13.39 1.44 -2.93
CA CYS A 109 12.86 1.59 -1.58
C CYS A 109 13.72 2.47 -0.69
N THR A 110 13.07 3.14 0.25
CA THR A 110 13.71 3.86 1.36
C THR A 110 13.78 2.94 2.58
N ILE A 111 14.92 2.89 3.26
CA ILE A 111 15.03 2.18 4.55
C ILE A 111 15.85 3.03 5.51
N HIS A 112 15.28 3.30 6.69
CA HIS A 112 15.90 4.14 7.70
C HIS A 112 17.17 3.49 8.29
N GLN A 113 17.12 2.22 8.72
CA GLN A 113 18.27 1.47 9.25
C GLN A 113 18.06 -0.05 9.06
N PRO A 114 18.56 -0.66 7.96
CA PRO A 114 18.40 -2.09 7.75
C PRO A 114 19.33 -2.92 8.65
N SER A 115 18.90 -4.13 9.01
CA SER A 115 19.81 -5.14 9.54
C SER A 115 20.80 -5.58 8.46
N SER A 116 21.96 -6.14 8.84
CA SER A 116 22.96 -6.62 7.88
C SER A 116 22.37 -7.61 6.88
N GLU A 117 21.49 -8.52 7.33
CA GLU A 117 20.84 -9.51 6.46
C GLU A 117 19.91 -8.91 5.41
N VAL A 118 19.22 -7.80 5.75
CA VAL A 118 18.39 -7.07 4.80
C VAL A 118 19.26 -6.23 3.88
N PHE A 119 20.33 -5.62 4.41
CA PHE A 119 21.23 -4.78 3.64
C PHE A 119 21.92 -5.55 2.50
N TYR A 120 22.27 -6.81 2.73
CA TYR A 120 22.88 -7.68 1.71
C TYR A 120 21.94 -8.10 0.58
N LEU A 121 20.63 -7.82 0.67
CA LEU A 121 19.68 -8.11 -0.42
C LEU A 121 19.70 -7.05 -1.53
N PHE A 122 20.27 -5.88 -1.27
CA PHE A 122 20.28 -4.76 -2.21
C PHE A 122 21.37 -4.91 -3.27
N ASP A 123 21.02 -4.64 -4.52
CA ASP A 123 21.98 -4.60 -5.63
C ASP A 123 22.76 -3.27 -5.62
N SER A 124 22.05 -2.16 -5.45
CA SER A 124 22.61 -0.81 -5.48
C SER A 124 22.11 0.04 -4.29
N LEU A 125 22.89 1.06 -3.93
CA LEU A 125 22.57 1.98 -2.85
C LEU A 125 22.67 3.42 -3.34
N LEU A 126 21.66 4.23 -2.99
CA LEU A 126 21.72 5.69 -3.01
C LEU A 126 21.77 6.18 -1.56
N LEU A 127 22.90 6.74 -1.15
CA LEU A 127 23.10 7.33 0.17
C LEU A 127 23.04 8.85 0.09
N LEU A 128 22.10 9.44 0.84
CA LEU A 128 21.89 10.87 0.92
C LEU A 128 22.24 11.39 2.31
N LYS A 129 22.85 12.58 2.40
CA LYS A 129 22.99 13.32 3.66
C LYS A 129 21.93 14.43 3.77
N ARG A 130 21.83 15.01 4.97
CA ARG A 130 20.93 16.15 5.23
C ARG A 130 21.18 17.26 4.19
N GLY A 131 20.09 17.76 3.61
CA GLY A 131 20.14 18.70 2.48
C GLY A 131 19.88 18.04 1.12
N GLY A 132 19.70 16.72 1.07
CA GLY A 132 19.41 15.99 -0.17
C GLY A 132 20.64 15.78 -1.05
N GLU A 133 21.84 15.94 -0.48
CA GLU A 133 23.09 15.80 -1.22
C GLU A 133 23.52 14.34 -1.27
N THR A 134 23.98 13.88 -2.44
CA THR A 134 24.44 12.50 -2.64
C THR A 134 25.85 12.32 -2.07
N VAL A 135 26.00 11.28 -1.25
CA VAL A 135 27.28 10.87 -0.66
C VAL A 135 27.84 9.62 -1.35
N PHE A 136 26.96 8.74 -1.80
CA PHE A 136 27.33 7.54 -2.54
C PHE A 136 26.16 7.11 -3.43
N PHE A 137 26.48 6.70 -4.65
CA PHE A 137 25.56 5.99 -5.51
C PHE A 137 26.34 4.92 -6.30
N GLY A 138 25.88 3.68 -6.23
CA GLY A 138 26.48 2.60 -6.99
C GLY A 138 26.06 1.22 -6.49
N ASP A 139 26.57 0.20 -7.20
CA ASP A 139 26.35 -1.19 -6.83
C ASP A 139 27.11 -1.54 -5.56
N LEU A 140 26.44 -2.22 -4.64
CA LEU A 140 27.04 -2.65 -3.37
C LEU A 140 28.08 -3.77 -3.58
N GLY A 141 27.91 -4.57 -4.63
CA GLY A 141 28.76 -5.74 -4.89
C GLY A 141 28.63 -6.81 -3.80
N LYS A 142 29.50 -7.83 -3.86
CA LYS A 142 29.43 -8.95 -2.92
C LYS A 142 29.72 -8.49 -1.50
N ASN A 143 28.79 -8.73 -0.57
CA ASN A 143 28.88 -8.33 0.83
C ASN A 143 29.16 -6.82 1.02
N CYS A 144 28.62 -5.98 0.15
CA CYS A 144 28.77 -4.52 0.22
C CYS A 144 30.21 -4.00 0.11
N ARG A 145 31.13 -4.78 -0.48
CA ARG A 145 32.55 -4.39 -0.58
C ARG A 145 32.78 -3.07 -1.31
N ASN A 146 32.05 -2.80 -2.39
CA ASN A 146 32.23 -1.58 -3.16
C ASN A 146 32.00 -0.31 -2.31
N LEU A 147 31.00 -0.37 -1.42
CA LEU A 147 30.70 0.69 -0.45
C LEU A 147 31.78 0.77 0.63
N ILE A 148 32.17 -0.36 1.20
CA ILE A 148 33.17 -0.42 2.29
C ILE A 148 34.50 0.13 1.78
N ASP A 149 34.99 -0.38 0.65
CA ASP A 149 36.24 0.05 0.02
C ASP A 149 36.18 1.54 -0.34
N TYR A 150 35.03 2.05 -0.80
CA TYR A 150 34.87 3.48 -1.07
C TYR A 150 35.06 4.33 0.19
N PHE A 151 34.39 3.99 1.29
CA PHE A 151 34.48 4.75 2.54
C PHE A 151 35.83 4.59 3.24
N GLU A 152 36.45 3.41 3.22
CA GLU A 152 37.77 3.18 3.83
C GLU A 152 38.91 3.92 3.12
N ASN A 153 38.75 4.24 1.83
CA ASN A 153 39.71 5.05 1.09
C ASN A 153 39.60 6.56 1.40
N ILE A 154 38.56 7.01 2.11
CA ILE A 154 38.39 8.41 2.47
C ILE A 154 39.21 8.73 3.74
N PRO A 155 40.11 9.73 3.71
CA PRO A 155 40.89 10.12 4.87
C PRO A 155 40.00 10.50 6.06
N GLY A 156 40.29 9.93 7.23
CA GLY A 156 39.57 10.22 8.48
C GLY A 156 38.38 9.29 8.77
N VAL A 157 38.03 8.37 7.86
CA VAL A 157 37.03 7.34 8.14
C VAL A 157 37.66 6.19 8.93
N VAL A 158 36.99 5.76 10.01
CA VAL A 158 37.39 4.58 10.78
C VAL A 158 36.99 3.32 10.01
N PRO A 159 37.93 2.38 9.75
CA PRO A 159 37.61 1.13 9.07
C PRO A 159 36.49 0.34 9.73
N LEU A 160 35.76 -0.46 8.95
CA LEU A 160 34.61 -1.21 9.45
C LEU A 160 35.05 -2.23 10.52
N PRO A 161 34.52 -2.18 11.76
CA PRO A 161 34.84 -3.17 12.77
C PRO A 161 34.34 -4.57 12.40
N LYS A 162 35.10 -5.61 12.75
CA LYS A 162 34.73 -7.00 12.45
C LYS A 162 33.35 -7.35 13.05
N GLY A 163 32.42 -7.78 12.19
CA GLY A 163 31.08 -8.19 12.60
C GLY A 163 30.09 -7.04 12.81
N TYR A 164 30.50 -5.80 12.54
CA TYR A 164 29.61 -4.64 12.63
C TYR A 164 28.74 -4.51 11.37
N ASN A 165 27.55 -3.92 11.52
CA ASN A 165 26.62 -3.74 10.41
C ASN A 165 27.11 -2.63 9.46
N PRO A 166 27.40 -2.92 8.18
CA PRO A 166 27.84 -1.91 7.22
C PRO A 166 26.84 -0.76 7.06
N ALA A 167 25.53 -1.05 7.16
CA ALA A 167 24.49 -0.03 7.03
C ALA A 167 24.47 0.95 8.22
N THR A 168 24.77 0.46 9.42
CA THR A 168 24.88 1.33 10.61
C THR A 168 26.17 2.13 10.56
N TRP A 169 27.28 1.49 10.21
CA TRP A 169 28.59 2.11 10.05
C TRP A 169 28.57 3.27 9.04
N MET A 170 28.03 3.08 7.84
CA MET A 170 27.99 4.14 6.82
C MET A 170 27.21 5.38 7.31
N LEU A 171 26.14 5.19 8.08
CA LEU A 171 25.35 6.28 8.64
C LEU A 171 26.11 7.01 9.75
N GLU A 172 26.89 6.29 10.57
CA GLU A 172 27.79 6.88 11.56
C GLU A 172 28.91 7.68 10.91
N CYS A 173 29.51 7.18 9.83
CA CYS A 173 30.55 7.88 9.08
C CYS A 173 30.08 9.26 8.59
N ILE A 174 28.86 9.36 8.06
CA ILE A 174 28.30 10.62 7.55
C ILE A 174 27.69 11.51 8.66
N GLY A 175 27.81 11.13 9.93
CA GLY A 175 27.24 11.87 11.06
C GLY A 175 25.72 11.78 11.20
N ALA A 176 25.09 10.80 10.54
CA ALA A 176 23.66 10.47 10.68
C ALA A 176 23.40 9.37 11.73
N GLY A 177 24.46 8.84 12.35
CA GLY A 177 24.38 7.85 13.42
C GLY A 177 24.03 8.42 14.79
N VAL A 178 23.78 7.53 15.76
CA VAL A 178 23.36 7.88 17.14
C VAL A 178 24.47 8.58 17.94
N GLY A 179 25.73 8.49 17.49
CA GLY A 179 26.88 9.21 18.04
C GLY A 179 27.27 10.40 17.16
N ASN A 180 26.95 11.62 17.61
CA ASN A 180 27.11 12.87 16.87
C ASN A 180 28.56 13.41 16.84
N THR A 181 29.57 12.54 16.76
CA THR A 181 30.98 12.89 17.06
C THR A 181 31.91 12.96 15.85
N ALA A 182 31.50 12.53 14.65
CA ALA A 182 32.39 12.45 13.47
C ALA A 182 32.03 13.39 12.30
N GLY A 183 30.90 14.10 12.35
CA GLY A 183 30.30 14.74 11.16
C GLY A 183 30.90 16.05 10.66
N ASN A 184 32.01 16.56 11.22
CA ASN A 184 32.39 17.98 11.01
C ASN A 184 33.72 18.27 10.30
N GLN A 185 34.48 17.28 9.80
CA GLN A 185 35.76 17.57 9.13
C GLN A 185 35.85 17.15 7.66
N THR A 186 35.09 16.15 7.20
CA THR A 186 35.24 15.61 5.84
C THR A 186 34.01 15.92 4.99
N ASP A 187 34.17 16.62 3.88
CA ASP A 187 33.08 16.85 2.92
C ASP A 187 32.88 15.64 1.99
N PHE A 188 32.09 14.68 2.45
CA PHE A 188 31.75 13.48 1.69
C PHE A 188 31.11 13.76 0.31
N VAL A 189 30.48 14.92 0.11
CA VAL A 189 29.83 15.26 -1.16
C VAL A 189 30.88 15.64 -2.20
N GLU A 190 31.91 16.39 -1.80
CA GLU A 190 33.03 16.71 -2.69
C GLU A 190 33.82 15.47 -3.07
N TYR A 191 34.05 14.55 -2.13
CA TYR A 191 34.65 13.25 -2.42
C TYR A 191 33.83 12.44 -3.42
N PHE A 192 32.50 12.40 -3.26
CA PHE A 192 31.64 11.71 -4.22
C PHE A 192 31.72 12.33 -5.61
N LYS A 193 31.67 13.67 -5.72
CA LYS A 193 31.76 14.38 -7.01
C LYS A 193 33.04 14.05 -7.78
N ASN A 194 34.16 13.90 -7.06
CA ASN A 194 35.47 13.56 -7.63
C ASN A 194 35.73 12.04 -7.72
N SER A 195 34.74 11.21 -7.35
CA SER A 195 34.90 9.76 -7.33
C SER A 195 34.62 9.12 -8.70
N PRO A 196 35.21 7.95 -8.99
CA PRO A 196 34.90 7.18 -10.19
C PRO A 196 33.41 6.78 -10.28
N TYR A 197 32.72 6.67 -9.13
CA TYR A 197 31.29 6.37 -9.11
C TYR A 197 30.45 7.51 -9.69
N ASN A 198 30.79 8.77 -9.40
CA ASN A 198 30.10 9.91 -10.00
C ASN A 198 30.42 10.05 -11.49
N GLU A 199 31.65 9.78 -11.92
CA GLU A 199 32.00 9.74 -13.35
C GLU A 199 31.17 8.69 -14.11
N GLN A 200 31.03 7.48 -13.56
CA GLN A 200 30.17 6.43 -14.12
C GLN A 200 28.69 6.81 -14.12
N LEU A 201 28.20 7.43 -13.05
CA LEU A 201 26.83 7.92 -12.96
C LEU A 201 26.54 8.97 -14.04
N VAL A 202 27.41 9.97 -14.19
CA VAL A 202 27.28 11.01 -15.22
C VAL A 202 27.35 10.42 -16.62
N ALA A 203 28.30 9.50 -16.87
CA ALA A 203 28.41 8.80 -18.14
C ALA A 203 27.16 7.96 -18.46
N ASN A 204 26.57 7.30 -17.45
CA ASN A 204 25.33 6.56 -17.61
C ASN A 204 24.14 7.49 -17.89
N MET A 205 23.99 8.58 -17.15
CA MET A 205 22.92 9.55 -17.38
C MET A 205 23.00 10.20 -18.76
N ALA A 206 24.22 10.41 -19.28
CA ALA A 206 24.47 10.96 -20.61
C ALA A 206 24.14 10.01 -21.77
N LYS A 207 23.81 8.73 -21.51
CA LYS A 207 23.38 7.81 -22.57
C LYS A 207 22.04 8.24 -23.15
N GLU A 208 21.92 8.08 -24.47
CA GLU A 208 20.66 8.31 -25.19
C GLU A 208 19.55 7.42 -24.64
N GLY A 209 18.34 7.98 -24.50
CA GLY A 209 17.16 7.29 -23.98
C GLY A 209 16.97 7.39 -22.46
N ILE A 210 17.94 7.92 -21.71
CA ILE A 210 17.85 8.09 -20.25
C ILE A 210 17.49 9.52 -19.89
N THR A 211 18.43 10.46 -20.04
CA THR A 211 18.18 11.91 -19.83
C THR A 211 18.15 12.69 -21.13
N ILE A 212 18.63 12.10 -22.22
CA ILE A 212 18.67 12.69 -23.55
C ILE A 212 17.70 11.90 -24.43
N PRO A 213 16.82 12.55 -25.21
CA PRO A 213 15.92 11.85 -26.13
C PRO A 213 16.70 10.95 -27.10
N SER A 214 16.29 9.68 -27.21
CA SER A 214 16.82 8.76 -28.21
C SER A 214 15.89 8.76 -29.43
N PRO A 215 16.43 8.70 -30.67
CA PRO A 215 15.62 8.50 -31.88
C PRO A 215 14.90 7.14 -31.92
N ASP A 216 15.46 6.13 -31.24
CA ASP A 216 15.03 4.73 -31.36
C ASP A 216 13.95 4.34 -30.32
N LEU A 217 13.83 5.10 -29.23
CA LEU A 217 12.86 4.84 -28.16
C LEU A 217 11.70 5.82 -28.25
N PRO A 218 10.46 5.34 -28.51
CA PRO A 218 9.30 6.21 -28.55
C PRO A 218 9.01 6.79 -27.16
N GLU A 219 8.49 8.01 -27.13
CA GLU A 219 8.04 8.65 -25.90
C GLU A 219 6.89 7.85 -25.25
N MET A 220 6.94 7.67 -23.92
CA MET A 220 5.86 7.06 -23.17
C MET A 220 4.69 8.05 -22.99
N VAL A 221 3.66 7.92 -23.82
CA VAL A 221 2.46 8.75 -23.75
C VAL A 221 1.32 8.02 -23.04
N PHE A 222 0.82 8.61 -21.94
CA PHE A 222 -0.30 8.06 -21.16
C PHE A 222 -1.63 8.68 -21.60
N GLY A 223 -2.26 8.10 -22.64
CA GLY A 223 -3.52 8.63 -23.18
C GLY A 223 -4.77 8.36 -22.34
N LYS A 224 -4.74 7.37 -21.44
CA LYS A 224 -5.85 7.01 -20.56
C LYS A 224 -5.49 7.24 -19.11
N LYS A 225 -6.38 7.91 -18.37
CA LYS A 225 -6.22 8.15 -16.93
C LYS A 225 -6.31 6.87 -16.08
N ARG A 226 -6.99 5.83 -16.57
CA ARG A 226 -7.23 4.56 -15.85
C ARG A 226 -7.08 3.38 -16.80
N ALA A 227 -6.62 2.25 -16.27
CA ALA A 227 -6.33 1.05 -17.05
C ALA A 227 -7.60 0.25 -17.40
N ALA A 228 -8.51 0.08 -16.44
CA ALA A 228 -9.74 -0.68 -16.65
C ALA A 228 -10.89 0.16 -17.20
N ASP A 229 -11.80 -0.49 -17.93
CA ASP A 229 -13.02 0.12 -18.45
C ASP A 229 -14.03 0.46 -17.34
N SER A 230 -14.88 1.46 -17.60
CA SER A 230 -15.89 1.92 -16.64
C SER A 230 -16.84 0.82 -16.16
N MET A 231 -17.23 -0.11 -17.04
CA MET A 231 -18.12 -1.22 -16.69
C MET A 231 -17.44 -2.20 -15.71
N THR A 232 -16.15 -2.49 -15.93
CA THR A 232 -15.34 -3.33 -15.05
C THR A 232 -15.18 -2.65 -13.68
N GLN A 233 -14.88 -1.34 -13.67
CA GLN A 233 -14.84 -0.54 -12.43
C GLN A 233 -16.15 -0.66 -11.64
N MET A 234 -17.29 -0.41 -12.29
CA MET A 234 -18.60 -0.53 -11.65
C MET A 234 -18.83 -1.93 -11.08
N LYS A 235 -18.59 -2.98 -11.88
CA LYS A 235 -18.81 -4.37 -11.47
C LYS A 235 -18.03 -4.73 -10.20
N PHE A 236 -16.75 -4.40 -10.15
CA PHE A 236 -15.88 -4.74 -9.01
C PHE A 236 -16.20 -3.91 -7.76
N VAL A 237 -16.46 -2.60 -7.92
CA VAL A 237 -16.82 -1.74 -6.79
C VAL A 237 -18.17 -2.16 -6.20
N VAL A 238 -19.20 -2.33 -7.03
CA VAL A 238 -20.54 -2.77 -6.57
C VAL A 238 -20.46 -4.15 -5.92
N ARG A 239 -19.73 -5.10 -6.51
CA ARG A 239 -19.53 -6.43 -5.92
C ARG A 239 -18.88 -6.34 -4.54
N ARG A 240 -17.82 -5.53 -4.39
CA ARG A 240 -17.14 -5.31 -3.11
C ARG A 240 -18.11 -4.78 -2.05
N TYR A 241 -18.94 -3.79 -2.40
CA TYR A 241 -19.94 -3.23 -1.48
C TYR A 241 -21.02 -4.25 -1.07
N ILE A 242 -21.50 -5.07 -2.01
CA ILE A 242 -22.45 -6.15 -1.71
C ILE A 242 -21.81 -7.17 -0.76
N GLN A 243 -20.57 -7.57 -1.02
CA GLN A 243 -19.84 -8.50 -0.14
C GLN A 243 -19.62 -7.90 1.25
N MET A 244 -19.19 -6.64 1.33
CA MET A 244 -19.02 -5.91 2.59
C MET A 244 -20.33 -5.84 3.39
N TYR A 245 -21.44 -5.55 2.70
CA TYR A 245 -22.76 -5.50 3.29
C TYR A 245 -23.11 -6.84 3.96
N TRP A 246 -22.93 -7.97 3.27
CA TRP A 246 -23.27 -9.29 3.82
C TRP A 246 -22.28 -9.81 4.88
N ARG A 247 -20.99 -9.48 4.76
CA ARG A 247 -19.94 -9.92 5.72
C ARG A 247 -19.88 -9.08 6.99
N THR A 248 -20.57 -7.95 7.03
CA THR A 248 -20.73 -7.13 8.24
C THR A 248 -22.02 -7.53 8.96
N SER A 249 -22.06 -8.75 9.49
CA SER A 249 -23.25 -9.33 10.12
C SER A 249 -23.77 -8.51 11.30
N ALA A 250 -22.87 -7.92 12.11
CA ALA A 250 -23.24 -7.06 13.24
C ALA A 250 -24.10 -5.86 12.81
N TYR A 251 -23.78 -5.24 11.66
CA TYR A 251 -24.55 -4.12 11.11
C TYR A 251 -25.97 -4.57 10.73
N ASN A 252 -26.09 -5.65 9.95
CA ASN A 252 -27.39 -6.15 9.48
C ASN A 252 -28.26 -6.67 10.63
N LEU A 253 -27.66 -7.43 11.56
CA LEU A 253 -28.37 -8.02 12.68
C LEU A 253 -28.90 -6.94 13.63
N THR A 254 -28.09 -5.93 13.95
CA THR A 254 -28.51 -4.79 14.80
C THR A 254 -29.68 -4.04 14.17
N ARG A 255 -29.62 -3.79 12.85
CA ARG A 255 -30.72 -3.13 12.12
C ARG A 255 -32.00 -3.95 12.13
N MET A 256 -31.90 -5.26 11.85
CA MET A 256 -33.06 -6.16 11.88
C MET A 256 -33.69 -6.24 13.26
N PHE A 257 -32.87 -6.40 14.30
CA PHE A 257 -33.32 -6.48 15.68
C PHE A 257 -34.06 -5.23 16.13
N LEU A 258 -33.47 -4.05 15.87
CA LEU A 258 -34.09 -2.77 16.23
C LEU A 258 -35.36 -2.49 15.41
N ALA A 259 -35.41 -2.88 14.13
CA ALA A 259 -36.61 -2.76 13.31
C ALA A 259 -37.77 -3.61 13.86
N VAL A 260 -37.49 -4.84 14.32
CA VAL A 260 -38.50 -5.71 14.95
C VAL A 260 -39.00 -5.12 16.26
N ILE A 261 -38.11 -4.62 17.12
CA ILE A 261 -38.50 -3.95 18.38
C ILE A 261 -39.41 -2.75 18.09
N LEU A 262 -39.02 -1.90 17.14
CA LEU A 262 -39.77 -0.71 16.76
C LEU A 262 -41.15 -1.07 16.19
N ALA A 263 -41.21 -2.11 15.35
CA ALA A 263 -42.47 -2.62 14.80
C ALA A 263 -43.41 -3.15 15.89
N VAL A 264 -42.89 -3.90 16.87
CA VAL A 264 -43.68 -4.38 18.01
C VAL A 264 -44.15 -3.23 18.88
N LEU A 265 -43.28 -2.25 19.16
CA LEU A 265 -43.60 -1.09 19.98
C LEU A 265 -44.71 -0.24 19.34
N PHE A 266 -44.60 0.10 18.05
CA PHE A 266 -45.66 0.83 17.36
C PHE A 266 -46.93 -0.01 17.20
N GLY A 267 -46.79 -1.31 16.94
CA GLY A 267 -47.91 -2.24 16.90
C GLY A 267 -48.72 -2.21 18.20
N LEU A 268 -48.05 -2.28 19.36
CA LEU A 268 -48.69 -2.25 20.67
C LEU A 268 -49.32 -0.90 21.02
N ILE A 269 -48.63 0.22 20.72
CA ILE A 269 -49.13 1.56 21.04
C ILE A 269 -50.42 1.88 20.28
N PHE A 270 -50.52 1.42 19.02
CA PHE A 270 -51.61 1.82 18.14
C PHE A 270 -52.64 0.71 17.85
N VAL A 271 -52.52 -0.47 18.49
CA VAL A 271 -53.45 -1.60 18.28
C VAL A 271 -54.90 -1.24 18.61
N SER A 272 -55.12 -0.34 19.57
CA SER A 272 -56.43 0.03 20.08
C SER A 272 -56.91 1.41 19.60
N ALA A 273 -56.29 1.98 18.56
CA ALA A 273 -56.67 3.29 18.03
C ALA A 273 -57.97 3.21 17.20
N ASP A 274 -58.97 4.03 17.54
CA ASP A 274 -60.21 4.14 16.77
C ASP A 274 -60.07 5.18 15.64
N TYR A 275 -59.84 4.69 14.42
CA TYR A 275 -59.63 5.49 13.22
C TYR A 275 -60.92 6.10 12.63
N ALA A 276 -62.10 5.83 13.19
CA ALA A 276 -63.34 6.47 12.75
C ALA A 276 -63.44 7.93 13.22
N SER A 277 -62.71 8.30 14.28
CA SER A 277 -62.67 9.66 14.82
C SER A 277 -61.59 10.51 14.14
N TYR A 278 -61.82 11.83 14.00
CA TYR A 278 -60.80 12.77 13.50
C TYR A 278 -59.49 12.70 14.29
N SER A 279 -59.60 12.50 15.61
CA SER A 279 -58.44 12.33 16.50
C SER A 279 -57.66 11.06 16.17
N GLY A 280 -58.33 9.92 16.00
CA GLY A 280 -57.68 8.65 15.63
C GLY A 280 -57.07 8.66 14.24
N LEU A 281 -57.70 9.33 13.27
CA LEU A 281 -57.13 9.56 11.94
C LEU A 281 -55.81 10.35 12.02
N ASN A 282 -55.78 11.43 12.79
CA ASN A 282 -54.56 12.22 13.00
C ASN A 282 -53.46 11.40 13.72
N SER A 283 -53.83 10.58 14.70
CA SER A 283 -52.91 9.63 15.35
C SER A 283 -52.35 8.58 14.38
N GLY A 284 -53.15 8.10 13.43
CA GLY A 284 -52.70 7.17 12.38
C GLY A 284 -51.68 7.80 11.43
N VAL A 285 -51.93 9.03 10.98
CA VAL A 285 -50.96 9.79 10.16
C VAL A 285 -49.68 10.04 10.96
N GLY A 286 -49.80 10.42 12.24
CA GLY A 286 -48.67 10.60 13.15
C GLY A 286 -47.83 9.33 13.32
N MET A 287 -48.47 8.16 13.41
CA MET A 287 -47.77 6.87 13.48
C MET A 287 -46.92 6.61 12.23
N VAL A 288 -47.50 6.76 11.03
CA VAL A 288 -46.78 6.52 9.77
C VAL A 288 -45.60 7.48 9.65
N PHE A 289 -45.81 8.76 9.99
CA PHE A 289 -44.76 9.77 9.98
C PHE A 289 -43.61 9.42 10.94
N ILE A 290 -43.93 9.12 12.21
CA ILE A 290 -42.92 8.77 13.22
C ILE A 290 -42.20 7.48 12.85
N ALA A 291 -42.90 6.45 12.37
CA ALA A 291 -42.29 5.19 11.95
C ALA A 291 -41.34 5.37 10.75
N ALA A 292 -41.71 6.17 9.76
CA ALA A 292 -40.86 6.49 8.61
C ALA A 292 -39.62 7.31 9.05
N LEU A 293 -39.81 8.27 9.95
CA LEU A 293 -38.73 9.11 10.48
C LEU A 293 -37.72 8.28 11.28
N PHE A 294 -38.17 7.44 12.21
CA PHE A 294 -37.29 6.58 12.99
C PHE A 294 -36.51 5.59 12.11
N ASN A 295 -37.17 4.93 11.16
CA ASN A 295 -36.48 4.02 10.21
C ASN A 295 -35.40 4.76 9.40
N SER A 296 -35.67 5.99 8.97
CA SER A 296 -34.73 6.79 8.20
C SER A 296 -33.51 7.20 9.03
N ILE A 297 -33.72 7.70 10.25
CA ILE A 297 -32.63 8.09 11.16
C ILE A 297 -31.77 6.87 11.52
N MET A 298 -32.40 5.74 11.81
CA MET A 298 -31.70 4.49 12.11
C MET A 298 -30.85 3.99 10.94
N ALA A 299 -31.41 3.99 9.72
CA ALA A 299 -30.67 3.62 8.52
C ALA A 299 -29.46 4.54 8.32
N PHE A 300 -29.63 5.85 8.49
CA PHE A 300 -28.54 6.82 8.35
C PHE A 300 -27.45 6.65 9.42
N GLN A 301 -27.82 6.60 10.70
CA GLN A 301 -26.87 6.49 11.81
C GLN A 301 -26.08 5.18 11.78
N SER A 302 -26.71 4.08 11.34
CA SER A 302 -26.04 2.78 11.25
C SER A 302 -24.97 2.73 10.15
N VAL A 303 -25.15 3.47 9.05
CA VAL A 303 -24.20 3.46 7.90
C VAL A 303 -23.00 4.36 8.15
N LEU A 304 -23.16 5.47 8.89
CA LEU A 304 -22.08 6.42 9.17
C LEU A 304 -20.76 5.78 9.65
N PRO A 305 -20.72 4.92 10.68
CA PRO A 305 -19.47 4.33 11.13
C PRO A 305 -18.81 3.43 10.07
N LEU A 306 -19.61 2.70 9.29
CA LEU A 306 -19.11 1.85 8.20
C LEU A 306 -18.47 2.71 7.10
N SER A 307 -19.15 3.77 6.66
CA SER A 307 -18.62 4.71 5.66
C SER A 307 -17.36 5.43 6.16
N CYS A 308 -17.27 5.76 7.45
CA CYS A 308 -16.07 6.35 8.03
C CYS A 308 -14.88 5.37 8.01
N SER A 309 -15.12 4.08 8.29
CA SER A 309 -14.06 3.06 8.26
C SER A 309 -13.48 2.83 6.85
N GLU A 310 -14.33 2.78 5.83
CA GLU A 310 -13.92 2.60 4.43
C GLU A 310 -13.34 3.88 3.78
N ARG A 311 -13.47 5.04 4.44
CA ARG A 311 -12.97 6.30 3.87
C ARG A 311 -11.46 6.27 3.58
N ALA A 312 -10.69 5.61 4.44
CA ALA A 312 -9.24 5.56 4.31
C ALA A 312 -8.79 4.63 3.15
N SER A 313 -9.46 3.50 2.92
CA SER A 313 -9.21 2.62 1.77
C SER A 313 -9.51 3.37 0.46
N PHE A 314 -10.62 4.12 0.41
CA PHE A 314 -10.98 4.97 -0.73
C PHE A 314 -9.92 6.00 -1.10
N TYR A 315 -9.40 6.77 -0.14
CA TYR A 315 -8.42 7.80 -0.45
C TYR A 315 -7.13 7.22 -1.02
N ARG A 316 -6.68 6.08 -0.52
CA ARG A 316 -5.54 5.34 -1.08
C ARG A 316 -5.79 4.89 -2.51
N GLU A 317 -6.94 4.25 -2.75
CA GLU A 317 -7.31 3.74 -4.08
C GLU A 317 -7.51 4.87 -5.11
N ARG A 318 -8.01 6.02 -4.65
CA ARG A 318 -8.16 7.25 -5.44
C ARG A 318 -6.81 7.87 -5.78
N ALA A 319 -5.85 7.89 -4.86
CA ALA A 319 -4.49 8.38 -5.14
C ALA A 319 -3.84 7.56 -6.27
N SER A 320 -4.10 6.25 -6.30
CA SER A 320 -3.61 5.31 -7.32
C SER A 320 -4.46 5.27 -8.60
N GLN A 321 -5.48 6.15 -8.73
CA GLN A 321 -6.40 6.21 -9.88
C GLN A 321 -7.09 4.88 -10.24
N THR A 322 -7.32 4.01 -9.25
CA THR A 322 -7.83 2.64 -9.44
C THR A 322 -9.20 2.60 -10.13
N TYR A 323 -10.12 3.49 -9.76
CA TYR A 323 -11.46 3.60 -10.35
C TYR A 323 -11.96 5.03 -10.34
N ASN A 324 -13.06 5.28 -11.05
CA ASN A 324 -13.76 6.56 -11.01
C ASN A 324 -14.55 6.70 -9.71
N ALA A 325 -14.42 7.86 -9.05
CA ALA A 325 -15.16 8.19 -7.83
C ALA A 325 -16.68 8.14 -8.02
N PHE A 326 -17.19 8.25 -9.25
CA PHE A 326 -18.62 8.04 -9.54
C PHE A 326 -19.12 6.63 -9.18
N TRP A 327 -18.26 5.62 -9.27
CA TRP A 327 -18.64 4.23 -9.01
C TRP A 327 -18.58 3.82 -7.53
N TYR A 328 -17.99 4.65 -6.68
CA TYR A 328 -17.79 4.41 -5.25
C TYR A 328 -18.95 5.00 -4.44
#